data_AF-A0A0F7VMJ3-F1
#
_entry.id   AF-A0A0F7VMJ3-F1
#
_cell.length_a   1.000
_cell.length_b   1.000
_cell.length_c   1.000
_cell.angle_alpha   90.00
_cell.angle_beta   90.00
_cell.angle_gamma   90.00
#
_symmetry.space_group_name_H-M   'P 1'
#
loop_
_entity.id
_entity.type
_entity.pdbx_description
1 polymer ?
#
loop_
_entity_poly.entity_id
_entity_poly.type
_entity_poly.pdbx_seq_one_letter_code
_entity_poly.pdbx_strand_id
1 'polypeptide(L)'
;MAKRLVVCCDGTWNFADQPSKTSVPKVALSLLPGTVGSMEQRVCYHSGLGTHGRQRVRTGAGRRVHRKPVPERRRRLPFPRPALRARRRALLFGFSRGAFTARSLAGLIRNGGILRRDHADRIPEAWAPYRDRIEQPNGATATLFHRSYARETDIRFIGVRDTVGALGIPMPRAAADPVTPRSGTSEK
;
A
#
# COMPACT_ATOMS: atom_id res chain seq x y z
N MET A 1 1.07 -17.91 19.66
CA MET A 1 2.24 -17.64 18.79
C MET A 1 2.19 -16.18 18.34
N ALA A 2 3.27 -15.42 18.51
CA ALA A 2 3.32 -14.01 18.12
C ALA A 2 3.38 -13.88 16.59
N LYS A 3 2.82 -12.80 16.03
CA LYS A 3 2.81 -12.56 14.58
C LYS A 3 3.46 -11.23 14.25
N ARG A 4 4.27 -11.23 13.18
CA ARG A 4 4.94 -10.05 12.66
C ARG A 4 4.49 -9.82 11.21
N LEU A 5 3.99 -8.63 10.94
CA LEU A 5 3.65 -8.17 9.61
C LEU A 5 4.72 -7.17 9.16
N VAL A 6 5.31 -7.40 7.99
CA VAL A 6 6.17 -6.45 7.30
C VAL A 6 5.45 -5.95 6.07
N VAL A 7 5.27 -4.64 5.94
CA VAL A 7 4.62 -4.01 4.78
C VAL A 7 5.62 -3.12 4.07
N CYS A 8 5.84 -3.38 2.80
CA CYS A 8 6.79 -2.68 1.94
C CYS A 8 6.02 -1.99 0.81
N CYS A 9 5.96 -0.65 0.84
CA CYS A 9 5.23 0.16 -0.14
C CYS A 9 6.21 0.85 -1.09
N ASP A 10 6.22 0.49 -2.37
CA ASP A 10 7.15 1.05 -3.35
C ASP A 10 6.70 2.41 -3.88
N GLY A 11 7.64 3.16 -4.45
CA GLY A 11 7.37 4.44 -5.09
C GLY A 11 6.61 4.27 -6.40
N THR A 12 5.89 5.31 -6.82
CA THR A 12 5.18 5.41 -8.11
C THR A 12 5.92 4.79 -9.27
N TRP A 13 5.21 4.07 -10.14
CA TRP A 13 5.76 3.41 -11.32
C TRP A 13 6.80 2.33 -11.03
N ASN A 14 7.09 2.01 -9.76
CA ASN A 14 8.02 0.95 -9.37
C ASN A 14 7.32 -0.36 -9.04
N PHE A 15 7.88 -1.47 -9.51
CA PHE A 15 7.44 -2.83 -9.23
C PHE A 15 8.64 -3.77 -9.06
N ALA A 16 8.44 -4.90 -8.38
CA ALA A 16 9.53 -5.75 -7.91
C ALA A 16 10.46 -6.28 -9.02
N ASP A 17 9.93 -6.60 -10.19
CA ASP A 17 10.67 -7.25 -11.28
C ASP A 17 11.36 -6.29 -12.25
N GLN A 18 11.30 -4.97 -11.99
CA GLN A 18 11.95 -4.01 -12.87
C GLN A 18 13.49 -4.17 -12.85
N PRO A 19 14.19 -3.82 -13.94
CA PRO A 19 15.66 -3.92 -14.00
C PRO A 19 16.35 -3.07 -12.92
N SER A 20 15.94 -1.81 -12.79
CA SER A 20 16.46 -0.89 -11.77
C SER A 20 15.60 -0.90 -10.51
N LYS A 21 15.88 -1.82 -9.59
CA LYS A 21 15.09 -2.00 -8.35
C LYS A 21 15.33 -0.88 -7.35
N THR A 22 14.26 -0.36 -6.76
CA THR A 22 14.34 0.56 -5.61
C THR A 22 14.84 -0.17 -4.35
N SER A 23 15.03 0.54 -3.24
CA SER A 23 15.39 -0.07 -1.96
C SER A 23 14.27 -0.95 -1.38
N VAL A 24 13.00 -0.70 -1.71
CA VAL A 24 11.84 -1.38 -1.12
C VAL A 24 11.76 -2.87 -1.49
N PRO A 25 11.80 -3.28 -2.77
CA PRO A 25 11.79 -4.70 -3.13
C PRO A 25 13.07 -5.41 -2.67
N LYS A 26 14.22 -4.71 -2.58
CA LYS A 26 15.45 -5.28 -2.00
C LYS A 26 15.25 -5.68 -0.53
N VAL A 27 14.64 -4.80 0.27
CA VAL A 27 14.26 -5.12 1.66
C VAL A 27 13.26 -6.28 1.70
N ALA A 28 12.21 -6.23 0.89
CA ALA A 28 11.18 -7.27 0.88
C ALA A 28 11.74 -8.67 0.54
N LEU A 29 12.65 -8.75 -0.44
CA LEU A 29 13.31 -9.98 -0.85
C LEU A 29 14.37 -10.48 0.16
N SER A 30 14.92 -9.59 0.99
CA SER A 30 15.89 -9.94 2.02
C SER A 30 15.25 -10.50 3.30
N LEU A 31 13.91 -10.46 3.40
CA LEU A 31 13.18 -10.89 4.58
C LEU A 31 12.60 -12.29 4.37
N LEU A 32 12.89 -13.21 5.29
CA LEU A 32 12.36 -14.57 5.27
C LEU A 32 10.87 -14.60 5.66
N PRO A 33 9.95 -15.04 4.79
CA PRO A 33 8.59 -15.33 5.22
C PRO A 33 8.55 -16.64 6.01
N GLY A 34 7.63 -16.77 6.96
CA GLY A 34 7.43 -17.99 7.75
C GLY A 34 7.82 -17.82 9.22
N THR A 35 8.12 -18.92 9.89
CA THR A 35 8.43 -18.91 11.32
C THR A 35 9.88 -18.44 11.53
N VAL A 36 10.04 -17.29 12.17
CA VAL A 36 11.33 -16.74 12.58
C VAL A 36 11.37 -16.75 14.11
N GLY A 37 12.13 -17.69 14.68
CA GLY A 37 12.13 -17.97 16.12
C GLY A 37 10.72 -18.37 16.60
N SER A 38 10.18 -17.63 17.57
CA SER A 38 8.83 -17.86 18.11
C SER A 38 7.71 -17.07 17.40
N MET A 39 8.01 -16.38 16.29
CA MET A 39 7.08 -15.50 15.58
C MET A 39 6.78 -15.96 14.16
N GLU A 40 5.51 -15.91 13.77
CA GLU A 40 5.12 -16.03 12.36
C GLU A 40 5.33 -14.69 11.65
N GLN A 41 6.31 -14.61 10.76
CA GLN A 41 6.62 -13.43 9.95
C GLN A 41 5.94 -13.51 8.58
N ARG A 42 5.24 -12.43 8.22
CA ARG A 42 4.62 -12.26 6.91
C ARG A 42 5.12 -10.99 6.26
N VAL A 43 5.56 -11.09 5.02
CA VAL A 43 6.07 -9.98 4.22
C VAL A 43 5.07 -9.68 3.11
N CYS A 44 4.65 -8.42 3.01
CA CYS A 44 3.72 -7.91 2.00
C CYS A 44 4.41 -6.82 1.22
N TYR A 45 4.57 -7.01 -0.09
CA TYR A 45 5.05 -5.98 -1.01
C TYR A 45 3.86 -5.37 -1.77
N HIS A 46 3.84 -4.05 -1.85
CA HIS A 46 2.86 -3.30 -2.63
C HIS A 46 3.59 -2.49 -3.69
N SER A 47 3.26 -2.74 -4.96
CA SER A 47 3.78 -1.98 -6.10
C SER A 47 3.36 -0.51 -6.00
N GLY A 48 4.15 0.37 -6.59
CA GLY A 48 3.84 1.79 -6.62
C GLY A 48 2.56 2.11 -7.38
N LEU A 49 1.96 3.25 -7.07
CA LEU A 49 0.83 3.77 -7.83
C LEU A 49 1.18 3.91 -9.32
N GLY A 50 0.22 3.63 -10.22
CA GLY A 50 0.38 3.72 -11.67
C GLY A 50 0.94 2.46 -12.37
N THR A 51 1.39 1.43 -11.63
CA THR A 51 1.95 0.22 -12.25
C THR A 51 0.92 -0.67 -12.95
N HIS A 52 -0.36 -0.59 -12.58
CA HIS A 52 -1.44 -1.43 -13.12
C HIS A 52 -1.86 -1.10 -14.58
N GLY A 53 -1.25 -0.10 -15.23
CA GLY A 53 -1.54 0.27 -16.64
C GLY A 53 -0.39 0.03 -17.64
N ARG A 54 0.82 -0.33 -17.20
CA ARG A 54 2.02 -0.35 -18.07
C ARG A 54 2.40 -1.74 -18.61
N GLN A 55 1.51 -2.74 -18.48
CA GLN A 55 1.74 -4.09 -18.98
C GLN A 55 1.59 -4.25 -20.51
N ARG A 56 1.77 -3.16 -21.27
CA ARG A 56 1.85 -3.16 -22.74
C ARG A 56 3.23 -2.63 -23.15
N VAL A 57 4.22 -3.52 -23.11
CA VAL A 57 5.51 -3.24 -23.76
C VAL A 57 5.36 -3.56 -25.24
N ARG A 58 5.45 -2.53 -26.08
CA ARG A 58 5.58 -2.68 -27.53
C ARG A 58 7.07 -2.88 -27.81
N THR A 59 7.55 -4.12 -27.83
CA THR A 59 8.89 -4.44 -28.36
C THR A 59 8.88 -4.22 -29.87
N GLY A 60 9.91 -3.56 -30.40
CA GLY A 60 10.00 -2.97 -31.75
C GLY A 60 9.92 -3.90 -32.97
N ALA A 61 9.21 -5.04 -32.89
CA ALA A 61 9.00 -5.97 -34.01
C ALA A 61 7.59 -6.59 -34.01
N GLY A 62 6.55 -5.80 -33.69
CA GLY A 62 5.14 -6.14 -34.00
C GLY A 62 4.52 -7.36 -33.29
N ARG A 63 5.25 -8.17 -32.51
CA ARG A 63 4.69 -9.32 -31.79
C ARG A 63 4.13 -8.93 -30.42
N ARG A 64 2.82 -9.18 -30.26
CA ARG A 64 2.10 -9.07 -28.99
C ARG A 64 2.55 -10.21 -28.08
N VAL A 65 3.32 -9.91 -27.02
CA VAL A 65 3.59 -10.88 -25.95
C VAL A 65 2.73 -10.50 -24.75
N HIS A 66 1.65 -11.27 -24.53
CA HIS A 66 0.93 -11.24 -23.26
C HIS A 66 1.82 -11.89 -22.19
N ARG A 67 2.67 -11.11 -21.54
CA ARG A 67 3.38 -11.60 -20.36
C ARG A 67 2.41 -11.54 -19.19
N LYS A 68 1.89 -12.72 -18.80
CA LYS A 68 0.97 -12.88 -17.67
C LYS A 68 1.53 -12.10 -16.46
N PRO A 69 0.69 -11.33 -15.73
CA PRO A 69 1.11 -10.79 -14.44
C PRO A 69 1.65 -11.94 -13.59
N VAL A 70 2.76 -11.70 -12.90
CA VAL A 70 3.16 -12.55 -11.77
C VAL A 70 1.89 -12.70 -10.93
N PRO A 71 1.39 -13.94 -10.73
CA PRO A 71 0.13 -14.12 -10.05
C PRO A 71 0.29 -13.47 -8.68
N GLU A 72 -0.50 -12.43 -8.45
CA GLU A 72 -0.68 -11.80 -7.16
C GLU A 72 -1.16 -12.95 -6.25
N ARG A 73 -0.22 -13.58 -5.54
CA ARG A 73 -0.52 -14.71 -4.65
C ARG A 73 -1.27 -14.12 -3.47
N ARG A 74 -2.58 -13.88 -3.64
CA ARG A 74 -3.56 -13.84 -2.56
C ARG A 74 -3.62 -15.24 -1.95
N ARG A 75 -2.58 -15.64 -1.21
CA ARG A 75 -2.65 -16.81 -0.35
C ARG A 75 -3.64 -16.45 0.76
N ARG A 76 -4.85 -17.04 0.68
CA ARG A 76 -5.81 -17.05 1.78
C ARG A 76 -5.08 -17.58 3.04
N LEU A 77 -5.23 -16.86 4.15
CA LEU A 77 -4.69 -17.25 5.45
C LEU A 77 -5.18 -18.67 5.84
N PRO A 78 -4.30 -19.63 6.16
CA PRO A 78 -4.71 -20.79 6.95
C PRO A 78 -5.01 -20.34 8.39
N PHE A 79 -6.07 -20.91 8.96
CA PHE A 79 -6.60 -20.66 10.30
C PHE A 79 -5.69 -21.22 11.41
N PRO A 80 -5.25 -20.40 12.39
CA PRO A 80 -4.85 -20.91 13.70
C PRO A 80 -5.89 -20.57 14.76
N ARG A 81 -6.14 -21.56 15.62
CA ARG A 81 -7.00 -21.54 16.82
C ARG A 81 -6.70 -20.36 17.78
N PRO A 82 -7.64 -19.99 18.67
CA PRO A 82 -7.46 -18.82 19.52
C PRO A 82 -6.41 -19.11 20.60
N ALA A 83 -5.21 -18.55 20.41
CA ALA A 83 -4.19 -18.51 21.45
C ALA A 83 -4.17 -17.12 22.09
N LEU A 84 -4.21 -17.13 23.42
CA LEU A 84 -3.94 -16.06 24.39
C LEU A 84 -3.17 -14.86 23.81
N ARG A 85 -3.79 -13.68 23.86
CA ARG A 85 -3.26 -12.31 23.58
C ARG A 85 -1.90 -12.26 22.86
N ALA A 86 -1.83 -12.78 21.63
CA ALA A 86 -0.63 -12.65 20.81
C ALA A 86 -0.51 -11.21 20.29
N ARG A 87 0.36 -10.40 20.91
CA ARG A 87 0.71 -9.06 20.43
C ARG A 87 1.25 -9.15 19.01
N ARG A 88 0.58 -8.47 18.07
CA ARG A 88 1.04 -8.37 16.69
C ARG A 88 2.06 -7.25 16.57
N ARG A 89 3.09 -7.46 15.75
CA ARG A 89 4.10 -6.44 15.46
C ARG A 89 4.01 -6.04 14.00
N ALA A 90 4.08 -4.75 13.71
CA ALA A 90 4.16 -4.22 12.35
C ALA A 90 5.51 -3.56 12.10
N LEU A 91 6.11 -3.81 10.93
CA LEU A 91 7.25 -3.07 10.40
C LEU A 91 6.84 -2.50 9.05
N LEU A 92 7.02 -1.20 8.87
CA LEU A 92 6.56 -0.50 7.68
C LEU A 92 7.77 0.08 6.94
N PHE A 93 7.82 -0.15 5.64
CA PHE A 93 8.86 0.37 4.76
C PHE A 93 8.24 1.12 3.60
N GLY A 94 8.85 2.23 3.17
CA GLY A 94 8.39 2.89 1.96
C GLY A 94 9.39 3.83 1.31
N PHE A 95 9.20 4.05 0.02
CA PHE A 95 10.00 4.96 -0.81
C PHE A 95 9.10 5.91 -1.60
N SER A 96 9.46 7.19 -1.71
CA SER A 96 8.71 8.19 -2.50
C SER A 96 7.22 8.23 -2.09
N ARG A 97 6.29 8.03 -3.02
CA ARG A 97 4.84 7.94 -2.70
C ARG A 97 4.50 6.73 -1.82
N GLY A 98 5.26 5.65 -1.91
CA GLY A 98 5.13 4.50 -1.02
C GLY A 98 5.51 4.84 0.42
N ALA A 99 6.43 5.80 0.64
CA ALA A 99 6.73 6.31 1.98
C ALA A 99 5.54 7.07 2.59
N PHE A 100 4.81 7.85 1.79
CA PHE A 100 3.56 8.48 2.22
C PHE A 100 2.51 7.42 2.59
N THR A 101 2.37 6.35 1.80
CA THR A 101 1.49 5.21 2.11
C THR A 101 1.88 4.53 3.41
N ALA A 102 3.17 4.24 3.64
CA ALA A 102 3.65 3.61 4.86
C ALA A 102 3.35 4.45 6.11
N ARG A 103 3.56 5.77 6.03
CA ARG A 103 3.22 6.72 7.11
C ARG A 103 1.72 6.80 7.36
N SER A 104 0.92 6.86 6.30
CA SER A 104 -0.54 6.89 6.39
C SER A 104 -1.09 5.61 7.02
N LEU A 105 -0.53 4.45 6.64
CA LEU A 105 -0.87 3.17 7.24
C LEU A 105 -0.51 3.12 8.72
N ALA A 106 0.63 3.70 9.12
CA ALA A 106 0.99 3.81 10.53
C ALA A 106 -0.05 4.62 11.32
N GLY A 107 -0.48 5.76 10.78
CA GLY A 107 -1.54 6.58 11.36
C GLY A 107 -2.88 5.84 11.44
N LEU A 108 -3.26 5.11 10.39
CA LEU A 108 -4.48 4.30 10.40
C LEU A 108 -4.43 3.20 11.46
N ILE A 109 -3.32 2.45 11.54
CA ILE A 109 -3.13 1.41 12.55
C ILE A 109 -3.20 2.01 13.96
N ARG A 110 -2.65 3.22 14.16
CA ARG A 110 -2.72 3.88 15.47
C ARG A 110 -4.15 4.27 15.84
N ASN A 111 -4.95 4.76 14.90
CA ASN A 111 -6.32 5.24 15.15
C ASN A 111 -7.38 4.12 15.17
N GLY A 112 -7.40 3.25 14.16
CA GLY A 112 -8.43 2.22 14.00
C GLY A 112 -7.95 0.79 14.26
N GLY A 113 -6.64 0.58 14.37
CA GLY A 113 -6.05 -0.75 14.58
C GLY A 113 -6.08 -1.64 13.34
N ILE A 114 -5.54 -2.85 13.48
CA ILE A 114 -5.71 -3.89 12.46
C ILE A 114 -6.99 -4.64 12.78
N LEU A 115 -8.03 -4.39 11.99
CA LEU A 115 -9.33 -5.03 12.13
C LEU A 115 -9.21 -6.56 12.09
N ARG A 116 -10.04 -7.21 12.91
CA ARG A 116 -10.23 -8.64 12.80
C ARG A 116 -11.00 -8.96 11.52
N ARG A 117 -10.81 -10.16 10.99
CA ARG A 117 -11.30 -10.55 9.66
C ARG A 117 -12.84 -10.48 9.57
N ASP A 118 -13.50 -10.81 10.66
CA ASP A 118 -14.94 -10.74 10.93
C ASP A 118 -15.50 -9.31 10.96
N HIS A 119 -14.63 -8.29 11.01
CA HIS A 119 -15.03 -6.88 11.03
C HIS A 119 -14.41 -6.10 9.86
N ALA A 120 -14.05 -6.78 8.77
CA ALA A 120 -13.45 -6.12 7.60
C ALA A 120 -14.40 -5.13 6.90
N ASP A 121 -15.71 -5.29 7.10
CA ASP A 121 -16.77 -4.35 6.71
C ASP A 121 -16.66 -2.99 7.43
N ARG A 122 -16.05 -2.95 8.62
CA ARG A 122 -15.85 -1.75 9.45
C ARG A 122 -14.66 -0.87 9.03
N ILE A 123 -14.02 -1.16 7.90
CA ILE A 123 -12.90 -0.34 7.38
C ILE A 123 -13.27 1.15 7.27
N PRO A 124 -14.46 1.55 6.77
CA PRO A 124 -14.84 2.97 6.70
C PRO A 124 -14.87 3.63 8.09
N GLU A 125 -15.36 2.91 9.10
CA GLU A 125 -15.42 3.39 10.49
C GLU A 125 -14.04 3.50 11.11
N ALA A 126 -13.14 2.55 10.85
CA ALA A 126 -11.74 2.62 11.27
C ALA A 126 -10.99 3.80 10.61
N TRP A 127 -11.45 4.22 9.43
CA TRP A 127 -10.83 5.28 8.64
C TRP A 127 -11.31 6.69 9.04
N ALA A 128 -12.54 6.82 9.55
CA ALA A 128 -13.12 8.09 9.99
C ALA A 128 -12.23 8.84 11.02
N PRO A 129 -11.82 8.26 12.15
CA PRO A 129 -10.99 8.94 13.13
C PRO A 129 -9.58 9.22 12.62
N TYR A 130 -9.08 8.46 11.63
CA TYR A 130 -7.80 8.79 10.99
C TYR A 130 -7.85 10.09 10.17
N ARG A 131 -9.01 10.43 9.59
CA ARG A 131 -9.18 11.69 8.86
C ARG A 131 -9.53 12.86 9.77
N ASP A 132 -10.19 12.58 10.88
CA ASP A 132 -10.50 13.59 11.88
C ASP A 132 -9.22 13.98 12.62
N ARG A 133 -8.84 15.26 12.53
CA ARG A 133 -7.62 15.77 13.18
C ARG A 133 -7.82 16.07 14.67
N ILE A 134 -9.06 16.02 15.14
CA ILE A 134 -9.45 16.32 16.53
C ILE A 134 -9.41 15.04 17.37
N GLU A 135 -9.92 13.94 16.84
CA GLU A 135 -9.86 12.61 17.48
C GLU A 135 -8.40 12.15 17.61
N GLN A 136 -7.96 11.96 18.87
CA GLN A 136 -6.63 11.46 19.16
C GLN A 136 -6.62 9.93 19.11
N PRO A 137 -5.53 9.29 18.66
CA PRO A 137 -5.44 7.82 18.61
C PRO A 137 -5.61 7.12 19.97
N ASN A 138 -5.43 7.85 21.06
CA ASN A 138 -5.59 7.37 22.44
C ASN A 138 -6.90 7.85 23.08
N GLY A 139 -7.79 8.47 22.31
CA GLY A 139 -9.11 8.91 22.78
C GLY A 139 -10.00 7.73 23.17
N ALA A 140 -11.08 8.02 23.92
CA ALA A 140 -12.01 6.99 24.38
C ALA A 140 -12.64 6.24 23.19
N THR A 141 -13.08 6.96 22.15
CA THR A 141 -13.68 6.39 20.93
C THR A 141 -12.71 5.44 20.22
N ALA A 142 -11.50 5.89 19.89
CA ALA A 142 -10.47 5.07 19.28
C ALA A 142 -10.13 3.84 20.14
N THR A 143 -9.94 4.02 21.45
CA THR A 143 -9.63 2.92 22.38
C THR A 143 -10.74 1.87 22.41
N LEU A 144 -12.00 2.29 22.48
CA LEU A 144 -13.15 1.39 22.46
C LEU A 144 -13.27 0.67 21.11
N PHE A 145 -13.13 1.39 20.00
CA PHE A 145 -13.15 0.80 18.66
C PHE A 145 -12.06 -0.26 18.50
N HIS A 146 -10.83 0.02 18.95
CA HIS A 146 -9.71 -0.93 18.94
C HIS A 146 -10.02 -2.20 19.74
N ARG A 147 -10.54 -2.05 20.96
CA ARG A 147 -10.90 -3.20 21.82
C ARG A 147 -12.03 -4.01 21.19
N SER A 148 -13.02 -3.32 20.62
CA SER A 148 -14.22 -3.93 20.07
C SER A 148 -13.99 -4.64 18.75
N TYR A 149 -13.13 -4.13 17.85
CA TYR A 149 -13.08 -4.63 16.46
C TYR A 149 -11.67 -4.95 15.94
N ALA A 150 -10.62 -4.46 16.60
CA ALA A 150 -9.25 -4.62 16.14
C ALA A 150 -8.45 -5.66 16.96
N ARG A 151 -7.21 -5.87 16.53
CA ARG A 151 -6.17 -6.58 17.27
C ARG A 151 -5.13 -5.57 17.72
N GLU A 152 -4.73 -5.68 18.99
CA GLU A 152 -3.62 -4.91 19.55
C GLU A 152 -2.35 -5.16 18.70
N THR A 153 -1.87 -4.09 18.08
CA THR A 153 -0.77 -4.11 17.13
C THR A 153 0.25 -3.04 17.49
N ASP A 154 1.49 -3.46 17.70
CA ASP A 154 2.62 -2.61 18.03
C ASP A 154 3.43 -2.30 16.76
N ILE A 155 3.56 -1.03 16.39
CA ILE A 155 4.39 -0.60 15.26
C ILE A 155 5.83 -0.50 15.75
N ARG A 156 6.67 -1.45 15.36
CA ARG A 156 8.05 -1.58 15.84
C ARG A 156 9.04 -0.73 15.08
N PHE A 157 8.75 -0.46 13.82
CA PHE A 157 9.68 0.22 12.93
C PHE A 157 8.95 0.85 11.74
N ILE A 158 9.37 2.07 11.37
CA ILE A 158 8.96 2.74 10.14
C ILE A 158 10.23 3.21 9.43
N GLY A 159 10.59 2.54 8.34
CA GLY A 159 11.73 2.90 7.49
C GLY A 159 11.27 3.55 6.20
N VAL A 160 11.35 4.87 6.13
CA VAL A 160 10.92 5.62 4.95
C VAL A 160 12.06 6.38 4.31
N ARG A 161 12.04 6.49 2.97
CA ARG A 161 13.03 7.24 2.19
C ARG A 161 12.34 8.21 1.23
N ASP A 162 12.83 9.45 1.23
CA ASP A 162 12.47 10.50 0.26
C ASP A 162 10.96 10.68 0.09
N THR A 163 10.25 10.99 1.18
CA THR A 163 8.78 11.05 1.16
C THR A 163 8.31 12.25 0.34
N VAL A 164 7.47 12.01 -0.66
CA VAL A 164 6.81 13.07 -1.43
C VAL A 164 5.30 13.12 -1.11
N GLY A 165 4.71 14.30 -1.21
CA GLY A 165 3.26 14.49 -1.00
C GLY A 165 2.42 13.77 -2.06
N ALA A 166 1.23 13.30 -1.69
CA ALA A 166 0.30 12.61 -2.59
C ALA A 166 -0.52 13.58 -3.48
N LEU A 167 0.11 14.65 -3.99
CA LEU A 167 -0.50 15.59 -4.93
C LEU A 167 -0.57 14.95 -6.33
N GLY A 168 -1.54 14.05 -6.53
CA GLY A 168 -1.90 13.50 -7.84
C GLY A 168 -0.84 12.64 -8.53
N ILE A 169 -1.25 11.92 -9.58
CA ILE A 169 -0.33 11.42 -10.59
C ILE A 169 -0.15 12.56 -11.59
N PRO A 170 1.06 13.10 -11.82
CA PRO A 170 1.30 13.97 -12.96
C PRO A 170 1.09 13.10 -14.21
N MET A 171 -0.12 13.12 -14.74
CA MET A 171 -0.38 12.63 -16.08
C MET A 171 0.21 13.66 -17.03
N PRO A 172 0.93 13.27 -18.09
CA PRO A 172 1.18 14.19 -19.18
C PRO A 172 -0.18 14.75 -19.62
N ARG A 173 -0.40 16.06 -19.51
CA ARG A 173 -1.49 16.69 -20.27
C ARG A 173 -1.25 16.27 -21.71
N ALA A 174 -2.22 15.58 -22.31
CA ALA A 174 -2.27 15.54 -23.76
C ALA A 174 -2.15 17.00 -24.20
N ALA A 175 -1.15 17.28 -25.05
CA ALA A 175 -1.01 18.60 -25.64
C ALA A 175 -2.39 18.98 -26.17
N ALA A 176 -2.93 20.12 -25.71
CA ALA A 176 -4.11 20.66 -26.33
C ALA A 176 -3.79 20.79 -27.82
N ASP A 177 -4.56 20.12 -28.66
CA ASP A 177 -4.45 20.27 -30.10
C ASP A 177 -4.47 21.77 -30.40
N PRO A 178 -3.52 22.30 -31.20
CA PRO A 178 -3.58 23.69 -31.60
C PRO A 178 -4.91 23.89 -32.32
N VAL A 179 -5.75 24.77 -31.77
CA VAL A 179 -6.99 25.23 -32.41
C VAL A 179 -6.59 25.76 -33.78
N THR A 180 -6.90 24.99 -34.82
CA THR A 180 -6.84 25.46 -36.20
C THR A 180 -7.86 26.59 -36.32
N PRO A 181 -7.46 27.81 -36.72
CA PRO A 181 -8.43 28.86 -37.00
C PRO A 181 -9.23 28.42 -38.22
N ARG A 182 -10.55 28.26 -38.04
CA ARG A 182 -11.47 28.04 -39.16
C ARG A 182 -11.46 29.32 -40.01
N SER A 183 -10.84 29.24 -41.17
CA SER A 183 -11.10 30.15 -42.29
C SER A 183 -12.57 29.97 -42.70
N GLY A 184 -13.42 30.93 -42.35
CA GLY A 184 -14.80 31.02 -42.77
C GLY A 184 -15.00 32.31 -43.56
N THR A 185 -14.96 32.16 -44.88
CA THR A 185 -15.36 33.15 -45.89
C THR A 185 -16.88 33.39 -45.91
N SER A 186 -17.25 34.64 -46.16
CA SER A 186 -18.38 35.13 -46.98
C SER A 186 -19.79 35.28 -46.38
N GLU A 187 -20.36 36.46 -46.70
CA GLU A 187 -21.78 36.79 -46.97
C GLU A 187 -22.77 36.78 -45.78
N LYS A 188 -23.57 37.83 -45.50
CA LYS A 188 -24.12 38.96 -46.27
C LYS A 188 -24.26 40.18 -45.37
#